data_AF-A0A960E9S2-F1
#
_entry.id   AF-A0A960E9S2-F1
#
_cell.length_a   1.000
_cell.length_b   1.000
_cell.length_c   1.000
_cell.angle_alpha   90.00
_cell.angle_beta   90.00
_cell.angle_gamma   90.00
#
_symmetry.space_group_name_H-M   'P 1'
#
loop_
_entity.id
_entity.type
_entity.pdbx_description
1 polymer ?
#
loop_
_entity_poly.entity_id
_entity_poly.type
_entity_poly.pdbx_seq_one_letter_code
_entity_poly.pdbx_strand_id
1 'polypeptide(L)'
;MSSHPFPSTSLEPRDGRVVGPERQPRQMLADQEYDGHTSVHDDATADKLGLQGAPIEGPTHFSQFDPVGYERWGDRWFAEGCISAHFQTMVIE
;
A
#
# COMPACT_ATOMS: atom_id res chain seq x y z
N MET A 1 -22.75 -15.05 3.11
CA MET A 1 -21.37 -15.29 2.64
C MET A 1 -20.76 -13.92 2.47
N SER A 2 -19.68 -13.60 3.20
CA SER A 2 -19.02 -12.30 3.04
C SER A 2 -18.38 -12.25 1.66
N SER A 3 -18.61 -11.16 0.91
CA SER A 3 -17.95 -10.92 -0.37
C SER A 3 -16.44 -10.74 -0.14
N HIS A 4 -15.62 -11.25 -1.04
CA HIS A 4 -14.18 -10.99 -1.01
C HIS A 4 -13.92 -9.47 -0.94
N PRO A 5 -13.09 -8.96 0.00
CA PRO A 5 -12.90 -7.53 0.21
C PRO A 5 -12.18 -6.83 -0.95
N PHE A 6 -11.52 -7.61 -1.82
CA PHE A 6 -10.86 -7.13 -3.03
C PHE A 6 -11.51 -7.75 -4.28
N PRO A 7 -12.77 -7.43 -4.60
CA PRO A 7 -13.50 -8.11 -5.67
C PRO A 7 -12.97 -7.78 -7.07
N SER A 8 -12.19 -6.71 -7.20
CA SER A 8 -11.54 -6.27 -8.45
C SER A 8 -10.16 -6.89 -8.67
N THR A 9 -9.61 -7.63 -7.71
CA THR A 9 -8.29 -8.25 -7.84
C THR A 9 -8.44 -9.69 -8.28
N SER A 10 -8.09 -10.00 -9.53
CA SER A 10 -8.06 -11.38 -10.02
C SER A 10 -6.91 -12.15 -9.39
N LEU A 11 -7.22 -13.19 -8.62
CA LEU A 11 -6.25 -14.07 -7.98
C LEU A 11 -6.46 -15.50 -8.48
N GLU A 12 -5.37 -16.20 -8.77
CA GLU A 12 -5.41 -17.59 -9.22
C GLU A 12 -4.39 -18.46 -8.47
N PRO A 13 -4.75 -19.71 -8.14
CA PRO A 13 -3.79 -20.66 -7.61
C PRO A 13 -2.87 -21.18 -8.72
N ARG A 14 -1.57 -21.17 -8.48
CA ARG A 14 -0.56 -21.67 -9.42
C ARG A 14 0.57 -22.35 -8.67
N ASP A 15 0.74 -23.65 -8.88
CA ASP A 15 1.82 -24.46 -8.28
C ASP A 15 1.94 -24.29 -6.75
N GLY A 16 0.78 -24.27 -6.06
CA GLY A 16 0.72 -24.07 -4.60
C GLY A 16 0.91 -22.63 -4.13
N ARG A 17 0.94 -21.66 -5.05
CA ARG A 17 1.03 -20.22 -4.77
C ARG A 17 -0.28 -19.52 -5.13
N VAL A 18 -0.50 -18.34 -4.58
CA VAL A 18 -1.53 -17.39 -5.04
C VAL A 18 -0.81 -16.36 -5.89
N VAL A 19 -1.26 -16.14 -7.12
CA VAL A 19 -0.72 -15.13 -8.03
C VAL A 19 -1.83 -14.18 -8.48
N GLY A 20 -1.46 -12.97 -8.86
CA GLY A 20 -2.39 -11.93 -9.27
C GLY A 20 -1.73 -10.95 -10.25
N PRO A 21 -2.46 -9.90 -10.67
CA PRO A 21 -1.93 -8.88 -11.56
C PRO A 21 -0.74 -8.14 -10.91
N GLU A 22 0.10 -7.54 -11.75
CA GLU A 22 1.06 -6.55 -11.28
C GLU A 22 0.32 -5.38 -10.62
N ARG A 23 0.84 -4.94 -9.48
CA ARG A 23 0.31 -3.82 -8.71
C ARG A 23 1.43 -2.86 -8.39
N GLN A 24 1.10 -1.57 -8.35
CA GLN A 24 2.00 -0.50 -7.95
C GLN A 24 1.33 0.37 -6.89
N PRO A 25 2.07 0.83 -5.88
CA PRO A 25 1.53 1.79 -4.91
C PRO A 25 1.16 3.08 -5.64
N ARG A 26 0.14 3.79 -5.14
CA ARG A 26 -0.28 5.10 -5.66
C ARG A 26 -0.24 6.14 -4.57
N GLN A 27 0.13 7.37 -4.88
CA GLN A 27 0.16 8.43 -3.89
C GLN A 27 -1.27 8.79 -3.45
N MET A 28 -1.73 8.20 -2.34
CA MET A 28 -3.07 8.42 -1.81
C MET A 28 -3.16 9.64 -0.89
N LEU A 29 -2.01 10.19 -0.48
CA LEU A 29 -1.93 11.28 0.50
C LEU A 29 -1.66 12.67 -0.09
N ALA A 30 -1.39 12.78 -1.39
CA ALA A 30 -1.11 14.06 -2.03
C ALA A 30 -2.25 15.08 -1.81
N ASP A 31 -3.49 14.60 -1.81
CA ASP A 31 -4.68 15.45 -1.64
C ASP A 31 -5.21 15.48 -0.19
N GLN A 32 -4.51 14.86 0.77
CA GLN A 32 -4.97 14.75 2.16
C GLN A 32 -4.37 15.84 3.05
N GLU A 33 -5.22 16.51 3.81
CA GLU A 33 -4.83 17.48 4.84
C GLU A 33 -5.19 16.90 6.23
N TYR A 34 -4.24 16.95 7.16
CA TYR A 34 -4.47 16.52 8.54
C TYR A 34 -4.19 17.68 9.49
N ASP A 35 -5.23 18.14 10.19
CA ASP A 35 -5.15 19.22 11.18
C ASP A 35 -4.52 20.52 10.65
N GLY A 36 -4.77 20.86 9.38
CA GLY A 36 -4.19 22.06 8.75
C GLY A 36 -2.71 21.94 8.38
N HIS A 37 -2.12 20.75 8.59
CA HIS A 37 -0.72 20.47 8.29
C HIS A 37 -0.61 19.62 7.02
N THR A 38 0.25 20.06 6.11
CA THR A 38 0.69 19.27 4.97
C THR A 38 1.74 18.25 5.41
N SER A 39 1.52 17.00 5.02
CA SER A 39 2.41 15.88 5.31
C SER A 39 3.68 15.95 4.46
N VAL A 40 4.73 15.19 4.80
CA VAL A 40 5.89 15.00 3.88
C VAL A 40 5.47 14.38 2.54
N HIS A 41 4.28 13.78 2.49
CA HIS A 41 3.65 13.21 1.30
C HIS A 41 2.92 14.25 0.42
N ASP A 42 2.99 15.54 0.78
CA ASP A 42 2.62 16.69 -0.06
C ASP A 42 3.88 17.28 -0.72
N ASP A 43 3.77 17.63 -2.01
CA ASP A 43 4.91 18.09 -2.81
C ASP A 43 5.53 19.38 -2.25
N ALA A 44 4.71 20.37 -1.87
CA ALA A 44 5.20 21.63 -1.36
C ALA A 44 5.97 21.46 -0.03
N THR A 45 5.64 20.44 0.74
CA THR A 45 6.31 20.11 2.00
C THR A 45 7.58 19.29 1.75
N ALA A 46 7.52 18.31 0.84
CA ALA A 46 8.69 17.55 0.41
C ALA A 46 9.79 18.46 -0.18
N ASP A 47 9.40 19.44 -0.99
CA ASP A 47 10.28 20.44 -1.59
C ASP A 47 10.99 21.30 -0.53
N LYS A 48 10.25 21.76 0.50
CA LYS A 48 10.81 22.54 1.61
C LYS A 48 11.87 21.74 2.40
N LEU A 49 11.75 20.42 2.40
CA LEU A 49 12.70 19.49 3.03
C LEU A 49 13.86 19.09 2.10
N GLY A 50 13.85 19.54 0.84
CA GLY A 50 14.88 19.23 -0.15
C GLY A 50 14.82 17.81 -0.70
N LEU A 51 13.63 17.17 -0.64
CA LEU A 51 13.40 15.87 -1.27
C LEU A 51 13.21 16.03 -2.79
N GLN A 52 13.33 14.94 -3.53
CA GLN A 52 13.14 14.96 -4.99
C GLN A 52 11.67 15.00 -5.44
N GLY A 53 10.74 14.81 -4.49
CA GLY A 53 9.29 14.78 -4.68
C GLY A 53 8.62 14.19 -3.45
N ALA A 54 7.28 14.22 -3.39
CA ALA A 54 6.54 13.63 -2.29
C ALA A 54 6.65 12.09 -2.25
N PRO A 55 7.31 11.49 -1.23
CA PRO A 55 7.38 10.05 -1.11
C PRO A 55 5.99 9.44 -0.91
N ILE A 56 5.73 8.27 -1.48
CA ILE A 56 4.55 7.47 -1.16
C ILE A 56 4.68 6.90 0.26
N GLU A 57 3.61 6.95 1.04
CA GLU A 57 3.63 6.44 2.41
C GLU A 57 3.85 4.93 2.51
N GLY A 58 4.48 4.47 3.60
CA GLY A 58 4.74 3.06 3.85
C GLY A 58 3.49 2.15 3.78
N PRO A 59 2.37 2.49 4.44
CA PRO A 59 1.15 1.68 4.41
C PRO A 59 0.59 1.43 3.01
N THR A 60 0.72 2.39 2.10
CA THR A 60 0.29 2.23 0.70
C THR A 60 1.09 1.14 -0.04
N HIS A 61 2.36 0.92 0.33
CA HIS A 61 3.14 -0.20 -0.20
C HIS A 61 2.62 -1.54 0.34
N PHE A 62 2.21 -1.59 1.61
CA PHE A 62 1.71 -2.81 2.24
C PHE A 62 0.32 -3.22 1.74
N SER A 63 -0.52 -2.26 1.36
CA SER A 63 -1.85 -2.54 0.77
C SER A 63 -1.78 -3.31 -0.56
N GLN A 64 -0.59 -3.36 -1.18
CA GLN A 64 -0.36 -4.18 -2.37
C GLN A 64 -0.44 -5.69 -2.08
N PHE A 65 -0.25 -6.10 -0.81
CA PHE A 65 -0.26 -7.50 -0.39
C PHE A 65 -1.61 -7.98 0.17
N ASP A 66 -2.50 -7.07 0.55
CA ASP A 66 -3.76 -7.44 1.22
C ASP A 66 -4.63 -8.44 0.46
N PRO A 67 -4.80 -8.36 -0.88
CA PRO A 67 -5.57 -9.37 -1.60
C PRO A 67 -4.98 -10.77 -1.49
N VAL A 68 -3.64 -10.88 -1.61
CA VAL A 68 -2.94 -12.16 -1.49
C VAL A 68 -2.98 -12.68 -0.05
N GLY A 69 -2.82 -11.78 0.93
CA GLY A 69 -2.91 -12.11 2.34
C GLY A 69 -4.30 -12.62 2.73
N TYR A 70 -5.34 -11.91 2.31
CA TYR A 70 -6.71 -12.32 2.54
C TYR A 70 -7.05 -13.64 1.81
N GLU A 71 -6.62 -13.84 0.56
CA GLU A 71 -6.84 -15.11 -0.15
C GLU A 71 -6.20 -16.28 0.59
N ARG A 72 -5.07 -16.06 1.27
CA ARG A 72 -4.35 -17.13 1.97
C ARG A 72 -4.82 -17.38 3.39
N TRP A 73 -5.19 -16.34 4.12
CA TRP A 73 -5.47 -16.41 5.57
C TRP A 73 -6.84 -15.87 5.99
N GLY A 74 -7.63 -15.35 5.05
CA GLY A 74 -8.93 -14.71 5.32
C GLY A 74 -8.80 -13.55 6.30
N ASP A 75 -9.81 -13.38 7.15
CA ASP A 75 -9.86 -12.30 8.15
C ASP A 75 -8.68 -12.30 9.13
N ARG A 76 -8.01 -13.45 9.32
CA ARG A 76 -6.81 -13.52 10.18
C ARG A 76 -5.66 -12.68 9.63
N TRP A 77 -5.59 -12.47 8.32
CA TRP A 77 -4.62 -11.53 7.75
C TRP A 77 -4.80 -10.13 8.34
N PHE A 78 -6.04 -9.65 8.44
CA PHE A 78 -6.31 -8.31 8.98
C PHE A 78 -6.15 -8.23 10.50
N ALA A 79 -6.40 -9.32 11.21
CA ALA A 79 -6.32 -9.33 12.68
C ALA A 79 -4.90 -9.59 13.21
N GLU A 80 -4.11 -10.40 12.51
CA GLU A 80 -2.83 -10.95 13.00
C GLU A 80 -1.67 -10.74 12.00
N GLY A 81 -1.96 -10.35 10.76
CA GLY A 81 -0.95 -10.18 9.73
C GLY A 81 0.01 -9.03 10.02
N CYS A 82 1.28 -9.23 9.68
CA CYS A 82 2.31 -8.22 9.85
C CYS A 82 3.34 -8.33 8.72
N ILE A 83 3.71 -7.19 8.15
CA ILE A 83 4.84 -7.06 7.23
C ILE A 83 5.89 -6.21 7.92
N SER A 84 7.10 -6.75 8.05
CA SER A 84 8.26 -5.97 8.47
C SER A 84 9.09 -5.64 7.24
N ALA A 85 9.47 -4.36 7.10
CA ALA A 85 10.27 -3.89 5.99
C ALA A 85 11.28 -2.85 6.46
N HIS A 86 12.41 -2.78 5.77
CA HIS A 86 13.38 -1.70 5.88
C HIS A 86 13.39 -0.92 4.57
N PHE A 87 12.87 0.30 4.59
CA PHE A 87 12.81 1.16 3.40
C PHE A 87 14.20 1.70 3.09
N GLN A 88 14.76 1.31 1.94
CA GLN A 88 16.09 1.73 1.50
C GLN A 88 16.07 2.97 0.61
N THR A 89 14.98 3.16 -0.14
CA THR A 89 14.83 4.23 -1.12
C THR A 89 13.39 4.71 -1.11
N MET A 90 13.18 6.02 -1.28
CA MET A 90 11.86 6.60 -1.45
C MET A 90 11.28 6.21 -2.81
N VAL A 91 9.96 5.98 -2.84
CA VAL A 91 9.19 5.84 -4.07
C VAL A 91 8.38 7.12 -4.22
N ILE A 92 8.44 7.73 -5.40
CA ILE A 92 7.68 8.94 -5.78
C ILE A 92 6.87 8.61 -7.05
N GLU A 93 5.81 9.36 -7.33
CA GLU A 93 5.08 9.29 -8.61
C GLU A 93 5.66 10.22 -9.69
#